data_AF-A0A4V1TGA1-F1
#
_entry.id   AF-A0A4V1TGA1-F1
#
_cell.length_a   1.000
_cell.length_b   1.000
_cell.length_c   1.000
_cell.angle_alpha   90.00
_cell.angle_beta   90.00
_cell.angle_gamma   90.00
#
_symmetry.space_group_name_H-M   'P 1'
#
loop_
_entity.id
_entity.type
_entity.pdbx_description
1 polymer ?
#
loop_
_entity_poly.entity_id
_entity_poly.type
_entity_poly.pdbx_seq_one_letter_code
_entity_poly.pdbx_strand_id
1 'polypeptide(L)'
;VFHDDQHGTAIIVGAAVLNGLELSGKKIEDVKICTSGAGAAAIACLNILLALGARIENIWVGDKDGLLTYRRNDVNDKWRGKFCRHDSEATTLAEVIEGADIFLGLSAAGALRPEMLQKMAPKPLILALANPYPEIMPEDAKAIRPDAMVCTGRSDYPNQVNNVLCFPFIFRGALDVGATTINEEMKLAAAHAIARLAHDPGLEVSPSGQPAVYGPDHIIPNPFDQRLILRIAPAVARAAMASGVAKRPILDFDAYHDTLNRFVFRSGLVMKPIIDRAQGQGKRIIFSDGEDERVLRAAQVLLEERIARPILIGRPTVLESRIERFGLNLKPGRDFEVVNPEDDPRYRDYVTLFHSLVGRDGVTPDTARTIVRTNTTTIAALAVKRGDADAMLCGLQGRYIKHVRDIRSVLGLQDGVKDVSALSMLIMPRGAFFL
;
A
#
# COMPACT_ATOMS: atom_id res chain seq x y z
N VAL A 1 19.56 -14.04 -16.84
CA VAL A 1 19.31 -15.12 -15.87
C VAL A 1 19.03 -14.47 -14.52
N PHE A 2 18.06 -14.98 -13.76
CA PHE A 2 17.68 -14.44 -12.44
C PHE A 2 17.47 -15.60 -11.48
N HIS A 3 18.06 -15.52 -10.28
CA HIS A 3 17.89 -16.49 -9.22
C HIS A 3 17.05 -15.85 -8.13
N ASP A 4 15.85 -16.36 -7.89
CA ASP A 4 14.87 -15.70 -7.03
C ASP A 4 15.33 -15.64 -5.57
N ASP A 5 15.81 -16.77 -5.02
CA ASP A 5 16.30 -16.80 -3.63
C ASP A 5 17.51 -15.88 -3.36
N GLN A 6 18.23 -15.47 -4.41
CA GLN A 6 19.36 -14.54 -4.29
C GLN A 6 18.91 -13.12 -4.58
N HIS A 7 18.47 -12.88 -5.82
CA HIS A 7 18.16 -11.54 -6.31
C HIS A 7 16.80 -11.03 -5.83
N GLY A 8 15.78 -11.89 -5.75
CA GLY A 8 14.45 -11.53 -5.24
C GLY A 8 14.54 -11.10 -3.78
N THR A 9 15.17 -11.94 -2.95
CA THR A 9 15.47 -11.63 -1.54
C THR A 9 16.23 -10.30 -1.42
N ALA A 10 17.30 -10.13 -2.19
CA ALA A 10 18.10 -8.91 -2.17
C ALA A 10 17.29 -7.66 -2.49
N ILE A 11 16.46 -7.69 -3.52
CA ILE A 11 15.62 -6.54 -3.92
C ILE A 11 14.69 -6.10 -2.79
N ILE A 12 14.06 -7.06 -2.11
CA ILE A 12 13.11 -6.75 -1.04
C ILE A 12 13.84 -6.30 0.23
N VAL A 13 15.00 -6.89 0.53
CA VAL A 13 15.90 -6.39 1.59
C VAL A 13 16.31 -4.94 1.29
N GLY A 14 16.68 -4.62 0.06
CA GLY A 14 16.99 -3.24 -0.34
C GLY A 14 15.80 -2.29 -0.13
N ALA A 15 14.59 -2.71 -0.47
CA ALA A 15 13.38 -1.93 -0.24
C ALA A 15 13.11 -1.68 1.26
N ALA A 16 13.26 -2.73 2.08
CA ALA A 16 13.10 -2.65 3.53
C ALA A 16 14.14 -1.73 4.16
N VAL A 17 15.41 -1.80 3.72
CA VAL A 17 16.48 -0.92 4.21
C VAL A 17 16.21 0.53 3.86
N LEU A 18 15.78 0.83 2.63
CA LEU A 18 15.44 2.21 2.22
C LEU A 18 14.39 2.83 3.16
N ASN A 19 13.28 2.13 3.39
CA ASN A 19 12.20 2.63 4.24
C ASN A 19 12.55 2.61 5.74
N GLY A 20 13.27 1.60 6.22
CA GLY A 20 13.72 1.54 7.61
C GLY A 20 14.72 2.65 7.96
N LEU A 21 15.61 3.00 7.03
CA LEU A 21 16.54 4.12 7.20
C LEU A 21 15.81 5.47 7.17
N GLU A 22 14.82 5.62 6.30
CA GLU A 22 13.96 6.81 6.27
C GLU A 22 13.25 7.04 7.61
N LEU A 23 12.59 6.02 8.15
CA LEU A 23 11.89 6.11 9.45
C LEU A 23 12.83 6.31 10.65
N SER A 24 14.07 5.81 10.56
CA SER A 24 15.08 6.01 11.60
C SER A 24 15.86 7.33 11.43
N GLY A 25 15.69 8.05 10.32
CA GLY A 25 16.39 9.30 10.02
C GLY A 25 17.89 9.11 9.75
N LYS A 26 18.27 7.95 9.21
CA LYS A 26 19.67 7.55 8.99
C LYS A 26 19.99 7.47 7.49
N LYS A 27 21.26 7.64 7.14
CA LYS A 27 21.76 7.51 5.77
C LYS A 27 22.50 6.20 5.59
N ILE A 28 22.31 5.54 4.45
CA ILE A 28 22.86 4.20 4.19
C ILE A 28 24.40 4.19 4.20
N GLU A 29 25.04 5.30 3.81
CA GLU A 29 26.49 5.43 3.82
C GLU A 29 27.09 5.53 5.24
N ASP A 30 26.28 5.88 6.24
CA ASP A 30 26.72 6.13 7.62
C ASP A 30 26.36 4.99 8.58
N VAL A 31 25.53 4.03 8.15
CA VAL A 31 25.04 2.96 9.03
C VAL A 31 25.97 1.77 9.13
N LYS A 32 25.99 1.15 10.31
CA LYS A 32 26.70 -0.10 10.57
C LYS A 32 25.77 -1.30 10.33
N ILE A 33 26.24 -2.25 9.52
CA ILE A 33 25.46 -3.42 9.09
C ILE A 33 26.13 -4.69 9.60
N CYS A 34 25.44 -5.45 10.45
CA CYS A 34 25.89 -6.75 10.93
C CYS A 34 25.08 -7.87 10.29
N THR A 35 25.77 -8.76 9.58
CA THR A 35 25.15 -9.83 8.79
C THR A 35 25.49 -11.20 9.38
N SER A 36 24.46 -11.97 9.67
CA SER A 36 24.56 -13.37 10.07
C SER A 36 24.24 -14.26 8.88
N GLY A 37 25.26 -14.91 8.33
CA GLY A 37 25.21 -15.70 7.11
C GLY A 37 26.12 -15.14 6.01
N ALA A 38 26.85 -16.01 5.33
CA ALA A 38 27.72 -15.66 4.19
C ALA A 38 27.37 -16.48 2.92
N GLY A 39 26.16 -17.03 2.86
CA GLY A 39 25.65 -17.79 1.71
C GLY A 39 25.25 -16.89 0.54
N ALA A 40 24.82 -17.50 -0.56
CA ALA A 40 24.52 -16.79 -1.81
C ALA A 40 23.47 -15.67 -1.65
N ALA A 41 22.40 -15.91 -0.87
CA ALA A 41 21.38 -14.89 -0.59
C ALA A 41 21.94 -13.72 0.22
N ALA A 42 22.76 -13.99 1.24
CA ALA A 42 23.39 -12.95 2.06
C ALA A 42 24.33 -12.08 1.23
N ILE A 43 25.18 -12.70 0.42
CA ILE A 43 26.08 -11.98 -0.48
C ILE A 43 25.28 -11.15 -1.51
N ALA A 44 24.20 -11.68 -2.06
CA ALA A 44 23.35 -10.93 -3.00
C ALA A 44 22.69 -9.71 -2.34
N CYS A 45 22.18 -9.87 -1.11
CA CYS A 45 21.63 -8.75 -0.32
C CYS A 45 22.70 -7.69 -0.07
N LEU A 46 23.88 -8.07 0.41
CA LEU A 46 24.97 -7.13 0.65
C LEU A 46 25.40 -6.37 -0.61
N ASN A 47 25.41 -7.03 -1.78
CA ASN A 47 25.73 -6.36 -3.04
C ASN A 47 24.72 -5.28 -3.40
N ILE A 48 23.43 -5.54 -3.17
CA ILE A 48 22.41 -4.54 -3.41
C ILE A 48 22.55 -3.36 -2.44
N LEU A 49 22.91 -3.63 -1.17
CA LEU A 49 23.11 -2.58 -0.18
C LEU A 49 24.31 -1.69 -0.53
N LEU A 50 25.41 -2.30 -1.02
CA LEU A 50 26.53 -1.54 -1.59
C LEU A 50 26.09 -0.69 -2.79
N ALA A 51 25.29 -1.26 -3.69
CA ALA A 51 24.77 -0.56 -4.86
C ALA A 51 23.78 0.57 -4.51
N LEU A 52 23.10 0.48 -3.36
CA LEU A 52 22.27 1.53 -2.78
C LEU A 52 23.09 2.61 -2.03
N GLY A 53 24.38 2.39 -1.80
CA GLY A 53 25.30 3.37 -1.19
C GLY A 53 25.90 2.98 0.16
N ALA A 54 25.63 1.77 0.66
CA ALA A 54 26.30 1.29 1.87
C ALA A 54 27.81 1.26 1.67
N ARG A 55 28.56 1.69 2.68
CA ARG A 55 30.02 1.64 2.65
C ARG A 55 30.53 0.28 3.09
N ILE A 56 31.48 -0.28 2.34
CA ILE A 56 31.97 -1.63 2.59
C ILE A 56 32.65 -1.74 3.95
N GLU A 57 33.33 -0.68 4.41
CA GLU A 57 33.95 -0.55 5.73
C GLU A 57 32.95 -0.67 6.89
N ASN A 58 31.66 -0.40 6.67
CA ASN A 58 30.64 -0.47 7.71
C ASN A 58 29.91 -1.84 7.78
N ILE A 59 30.26 -2.78 6.90
CA ILE A 59 29.60 -4.09 6.80
C ILE A 59 30.42 -5.16 7.53
N TRP A 60 29.80 -5.85 8.46
CA TRP A 60 30.39 -6.94 9.23
C TRP A 60 29.63 -8.23 8.92
N VAL A 61 30.32 -9.28 8.50
CA VAL A 61 29.69 -10.53 8.08
C VAL A 61 30.25 -11.68 8.89
N GLY A 62 29.39 -12.50 9.49
CA GLY A 62 29.76 -13.74 10.14
C GLY A 62 29.05 -14.93 9.52
N ASP A 63 29.70 -16.10 9.53
CA ASP A 63 29.09 -17.38 9.22
C ASP A 63 29.22 -18.35 10.40
N LYS A 64 28.94 -19.64 10.17
CA LYS A 64 29.01 -20.68 11.21
C LYS A 64 30.39 -20.82 11.87
N ASP A 65 31.46 -20.42 11.19
CA ASP A 65 32.84 -20.53 11.68
C ASP A 65 33.36 -19.18 12.21
N GLY A 66 32.49 -18.17 12.37
CA GLY A 66 32.78 -16.88 12.99
C GLY A 66 32.77 -15.69 12.02
N LEU A 67 33.33 -14.57 12.45
CA LEU A 67 33.42 -13.33 11.66
C LEU A 67 34.37 -13.53 10.45
N LEU A 68 33.99 -13.02 9.28
CA LEU A 68 34.83 -13.01 8.10
C LEU A 68 35.97 -12.00 8.29
N THR A 69 37.16 -12.52 8.59
CA THR A 69 38.40 -11.74 8.74
C THR A 69 39.51 -12.38 7.92
N TYR A 70 40.55 -11.61 7.58
CA TYR A 70 41.70 -12.12 6.82
C TYR A 70 42.49 -13.24 7.52
N ARG A 71 42.26 -13.45 8.83
CA ARG A 71 42.87 -14.55 9.60
C ARG A 71 42.25 -15.89 9.32
N ARG A 72 41.05 -15.90 8.73
CA ARG A 72 40.37 -17.11 8.33
C ARG A 72 40.93 -17.62 7.01
N ASN A 73 41.59 -18.78 7.08
CA ASN A 73 42.18 -19.44 5.92
C ASN A 73 41.14 -20.08 4.98
N ASP A 74 39.87 -20.15 5.36
CA ASP A 74 38.80 -20.76 4.57
C ASP A 74 38.04 -19.77 3.67
N VAL A 75 38.32 -18.46 3.80
CA VAL A 75 37.62 -17.39 3.06
C VAL A 75 38.43 -16.97 1.84
N ASN A 76 38.58 -17.90 0.89
CA ASN A 76 39.41 -17.70 -0.31
C ASN A 76 38.60 -17.41 -1.58
N ASP A 77 37.26 -17.39 -1.49
CA ASP A 77 36.42 -17.08 -2.65
C ASP A 77 36.18 -15.58 -2.82
N LYS A 78 36.05 -15.15 -4.07
CA LYS A 78 35.84 -13.75 -4.44
C LYS A 78 34.56 -13.13 -3.87
N TRP A 79 33.60 -13.93 -3.43
CA TRP A 79 32.29 -13.47 -2.99
C TRP A 79 32.32 -13.05 -1.52
N ARG A 80 32.86 -13.92 -0.65
CA ARG A 80 33.06 -13.65 0.78
C ARG A 80 34.28 -12.75 1.02
N GLY A 81 35.36 -12.95 0.25
CA GLY A 81 36.63 -12.26 0.45
C GLY A 81 36.54 -10.73 0.46
N LYS A 82 35.64 -10.14 -0.33
CA LYS A 82 35.45 -8.68 -0.36
C LYS A 82 34.86 -8.10 0.93
N PHE A 83 34.21 -8.92 1.77
CA PHE A 83 33.63 -8.48 3.03
C PHE A 83 34.56 -8.74 4.22
N CYS A 84 35.69 -9.42 4.02
CA CYS A 84 36.67 -9.69 5.06
C CYS A 84 37.18 -8.40 5.69
N ARG A 85 37.16 -8.35 7.02
CA ARG A 85 37.75 -7.25 7.78
C ARG A 85 39.26 -7.44 7.90
N HIS A 86 40.02 -6.36 7.71
CA HIS A 86 41.48 -6.32 7.83
C HIS A 86 41.97 -5.64 9.10
N ASP A 87 41.10 -4.84 9.70
CA ASP A 87 41.36 -3.87 10.76
C ASP A 87 40.77 -4.29 12.12
N SER A 88 40.30 -5.54 12.24
CA SER A 88 39.64 -6.04 13.44
C SER A 88 40.27 -7.33 13.96
N GLU A 89 40.45 -7.38 15.28
CA GLU A 89 40.82 -8.57 16.04
C GLU A 89 39.62 -9.48 16.34
N ALA A 90 38.39 -8.99 16.09
CA ALA A 90 37.18 -9.68 16.50
C ALA A 90 37.00 -11.01 15.76
N THR A 91 36.48 -12.01 16.47
CA THR A 91 36.27 -13.36 15.95
C THR A 91 34.80 -13.72 15.82
N THR A 92 33.91 -13.00 16.52
CA THR A 92 32.47 -13.27 16.52
C THR A 92 31.66 -12.04 16.11
N LEU A 93 30.47 -12.26 15.55
CA LEU A 93 29.55 -11.17 15.24
C LEU A 93 29.10 -10.40 16.50
N ALA A 94 29.03 -11.09 17.65
CA ALA A 94 28.65 -10.51 18.93
C ALA A 94 29.65 -9.47 19.47
N GLU A 95 30.93 -9.60 19.14
CA GLU A 95 31.98 -8.62 19.50
C GLU A 95 31.85 -7.32 18.71
N VAL A 96 31.23 -7.35 17.53
CA VAL A 96 31.16 -6.21 16.62
C VAL A 96 29.75 -5.65 16.45
N ILE A 97 28.72 -6.23 17.07
CA ILE A 97 27.33 -5.79 16.88
C ILE A 97 26.96 -4.49 17.61
N GLU A 98 27.82 -4.04 18.54
CA GLU A 98 27.59 -2.80 19.26
C GLU A 98 27.42 -1.61 18.30
N GLY A 99 26.34 -0.85 18.49
CA GLY A 99 25.98 0.28 17.63
C GLY A 99 25.54 -0.12 16.22
N ALA A 100 25.25 -1.39 15.93
CA ALA A 100 24.72 -1.78 14.62
C ALA A 100 23.33 -1.18 14.40
N ASP A 101 23.11 -0.55 13.25
CA ASP A 101 21.82 0.00 12.84
C ASP A 101 20.97 -1.03 12.11
N ILE A 102 21.62 -1.94 11.39
CA ILE A 102 20.98 -2.99 10.60
C ILE A 102 21.55 -4.34 11.03
N PHE A 103 20.66 -5.27 11.38
CA PHE A 103 20.98 -6.69 11.44
C PHE A 103 20.36 -7.41 10.24
N LEU A 104 21.18 -8.11 9.46
CA LEU A 104 20.76 -8.93 8.32
C LEU A 104 21.00 -10.41 8.63
N GLY A 105 19.93 -11.12 8.99
CA GLY A 105 19.92 -12.56 9.24
C GLY A 105 19.48 -13.34 8.01
N LEU A 106 20.37 -14.18 7.50
CA LEU A 106 20.15 -15.15 6.43
C LEU A 106 20.88 -16.46 6.76
N SER A 107 20.78 -16.90 8.02
CA SER A 107 21.52 -18.06 8.53
C SER A 107 20.61 -19.10 9.20
N ALA A 108 20.44 -19.03 10.51
CA ALA A 108 19.80 -20.04 11.33
C ALA A 108 19.00 -19.42 12.48
N ALA A 109 18.01 -20.18 12.94
CA ALA A 109 17.16 -19.80 14.06
C ALA A 109 17.98 -19.43 15.31
N GLY A 110 17.60 -18.35 15.99
CA GLY A 110 18.24 -17.92 17.24
C GLY A 110 19.64 -17.31 17.09
N ALA A 111 20.10 -17.01 15.87
CA ALA A 111 21.43 -16.43 15.67
C ALA A 111 21.57 -15.00 16.21
N LEU A 112 20.48 -14.22 16.31
CA LEU A 112 20.49 -12.92 16.97
C LEU A 112 20.06 -13.09 18.43
N ARG A 113 21.05 -13.22 19.31
CA ARG A 113 20.81 -13.41 20.75
C ARG A 113 20.31 -12.12 21.42
N PRO A 114 19.51 -12.22 22.50
CA PRO A 114 19.03 -11.06 23.26
C PRO A 114 20.12 -10.06 23.65
N GLU A 115 21.29 -10.55 24.11
CA GLU A 115 22.40 -9.71 24.59
C GLU A 115 23.07 -8.94 23.45
N MET A 116 22.97 -9.47 22.22
CA MET A 116 23.46 -8.79 21.02
C MET A 116 22.51 -7.66 20.60
N LEU A 117 21.20 -7.95 20.62
CA LEU A 117 20.16 -6.97 20.26
C LEU A 117 20.15 -5.76 21.22
N GLN A 118 20.40 -5.97 22.51
CA GLN A 118 20.50 -4.88 23.49
C GLN A 118 21.58 -3.86 23.14
N LYS A 119 22.66 -4.28 22.48
CA LYS A 119 23.81 -3.43 22.12
C LYS A 119 23.64 -2.69 20.79
N MET A 120 22.60 -2.99 20.02
CA MET A 120 22.35 -2.34 18.72
C MET A 120 22.01 -0.85 18.89
N ALA A 121 22.16 -0.06 17.84
CA ALA A 121 21.82 1.36 17.84
C ALA A 121 20.31 1.62 18.09
N PRO A 122 19.90 2.84 18.49
CA PRO A 122 18.49 3.27 18.54
C PRO A 122 17.76 3.04 17.22
N LYS A 123 16.48 2.64 17.26
CA LYS A 123 15.62 2.32 16.11
C LYS A 123 16.30 1.39 15.08
N PRO A 124 16.76 0.19 15.48
CA PRO A 124 17.46 -0.71 14.59
C PRO A 124 16.48 -1.36 13.61
N LEU A 125 16.97 -1.65 12.42
CA LEU A 125 16.28 -2.49 11.45
C LEU A 125 16.79 -3.93 11.58
N ILE A 126 15.89 -4.84 11.90
CA ILE A 126 16.20 -6.27 12.09
C ILE A 126 15.53 -7.04 10.96
N LEU A 127 16.33 -7.57 10.04
CA LEU A 127 15.91 -8.46 8.97
C LEU A 127 16.22 -9.89 9.40
N ALA A 128 15.31 -10.55 10.13
CA ALA A 128 15.49 -11.92 10.60
C ALA A 128 14.79 -12.90 9.63
N LEU A 129 15.50 -13.30 8.57
CA LEU A 129 14.91 -13.92 7.39
C LEU A 129 15.07 -15.45 7.33
N ALA A 130 15.66 -16.08 8.35
CA ALA A 130 15.67 -17.54 8.43
C ALA A 130 14.24 -18.11 8.51
N ASN A 131 14.01 -19.24 7.84
CA ASN A 131 12.75 -19.95 7.82
C ASN A 131 12.95 -21.41 8.30
N PRO A 132 11.96 -22.03 8.98
CA PRO A 132 10.69 -21.44 9.44
C PRO A 132 10.83 -20.59 10.71
N TYR A 133 11.95 -20.71 11.43
CA TYR A 133 12.23 -19.96 12.64
C TYR A 133 13.30 -18.89 12.37
N PRO A 134 13.01 -17.60 12.63
CA PRO A 134 13.91 -16.50 12.37
C PRO A 134 15.10 -16.46 13.34
N GLU A 135 16.11 -15.64 13.02
CA GLU A 135 17.27 -15.39 13.87
C GLU A 135 16.89 -14.84 15.25
N ILE A 136 15.76 -14.15 15.35
CA ILE A 136 15.07 -13.78 16.59
C ILE A 136 13.58 -13.68 16.29
N MET A 137 12.72 -14.13 17.22
CA MET A 137 11.28 -13.93 17.06
C MET A 137 10.90 -12.46 17.20
N PRO A 138 9.92 -11.94 16.43
CA PRO A 138 9.50 -10.55 16.54
C PRO A 138 9.05 -10.12 17.94
N GLU A 139 8.35 -10.99 18.66
CA GLU A 139 7.96 -10.77 20.06
C GLU A 139 9.16 -10.57 20.98
N ASP A 140 10.20 -11.41 20.87
CA ASP A 140 11.42 -11.30 21.66
C ASP A 140 12.19 -10.03 21.31
N ALA A 141 12.28 -9.73 20.01
CA ALA A 141 12.95 -8.54 19.53
C ALA A 141 12.28 -7.26 20.06
N LYS A 142 10.94 -7.17 20.00
CA LYS A 142 10.17 -6.03 20.49
C LYS A 142 10.17 -5.92 22.02
N ALA A 143 10.25 -7.05 22.75
CA ALA A 143 10.38 -7.04 24.20
C ALA A 143 11.69 -6.38 24.66
N ILE A 144 12.78 -6.59 23.90
CA ILE A 144 14.11 -6.07 24.22
C ILE A 144 14.31 -4.66 23.63
N ARG A 145 13.83 -4.46 22.40
CA ARG A 145 13.94 -3.23 21.62
C ARG A 145 12.57 -2.84 21.06
N PRO A 146 11.71 -2.20 21.86
CA PRO A 146 10.38 -1.77 21.42
C PRO A 146 10.42 -0.84 20.19
N ASP A 147 11.53 -0.12 20.02
CA ASP A 147 11.82 0.79 18.92
C ASP A 147 12.35 0.10 17.65
N ALA A 148 12.56 -1.22 17.66
CA ALA A 148 13.05 -1.96 16.51
C ALA A 148 11.98 -2.10 15.41
N MET A 149 12.41 -1.95 14.16
CA MET A 149 11.66 -2.36 12.99
C MET A 149 12.07 -3.78 12.65
N VAL A 150 11.13 -4.72 12.72
CA VAL A 150 11.41 -6.14 12.53
C VAL A 150 10.78 -6.61 11.22
N CYS A 151 11.57 -7.28 10.40
CA CYS A 151 11.15 -7.95 9.18
C CYS A 151 11.45 -9.45 9.30
N THR A 152 10.55 -10.28 8.78
CA THR A 152 10.77 -11.74 8.72
C THR A 152 10.37 -12.30 7.36
N GLY A 153 10.72 -13.55 7.08
CA GLY A 153 10.19 -14.27 5.91
C GLY A 153 8.74 -14.76 6.07
N ARG A 154 8.20 -14.72 7.29
CA ARG A 154 6.92 -15.35 7.62
C ARG A 154 5.73 -14.42 7.33
N SER A 155 4.62 -15.01 6.89
CA SER A 155 3.41 -14.28 6.50
C SER A 155 2.50 -13.88 7.65
N ASP A 156 2.72 -14.44 8.84
CA ASP A 156 1.94 -14.13 10.04
C ASP A 156 2.45 -12.89 10.80
N TYR A 157 3.53 -12.26 10.32
CA TYR A 157 4.08 -11.03 10.90
C TYR A 157 4.04 -9.86 9.91
N PRO A 158 4.06 -8.61 10.42
CA PRO A 158 4.25 -7.43 9.58
C PRO A 158 5.62 -7.44 8.88
N ASN A 159 5.79 -6.56 7.90
CA ASN A 159 7.04 -6.39 7.14
C ASN A 159 7.59 -7.71 6.57
N GLN A 160 6.73 -8.51 5.95
CA GLN A 160 7.13 -9.78 5.36
C GLN A 160 8.07 -9.54 4.17
N VAL A 161 9.30 -10.04 4.27
CA VAL A 161 10.25 -10.12 3.16
C VAL A 161 9.99 -11.41 2.40
N ASN A 162 9.23 -11.32 1.31
CA ASN A 162 8.85 -12.48 0.50
C ASN A 162 9.06 -12.21 -0.99
N ASN A 163 9.81 -13.09 -1.65
CA ASN A 163 10.21 -12.98 -3.06
C ASN A 163 9.04 -12.73 -4.03
N VAL A 164 7.82 -13.12 -3.67
CA VAL A 164 6.59 -12.83 -4.43
C VAL A 164 6.38 -11.33 -4.69
N LEU A 165 6.90 -10.46 -3.83
CA LEU A 165 6.89 -9.01 -4.00
C LEU A 165 7.71 -8.53 -5.19
N CYS A 166 8.63 -9.36 -5.69
CA CYS A 166 9.59 -9.00 -6.72
C CYS A 166 9.41 -9.83 -8.00
N PHE A 167 9.51 -11.17 -7.89
CA PHE A 167 9.74 -12.03 -9.05
C PHE A 167 8.71 -11.86 -10.17
N PRO A 168 7.38 -11.80 -9.93
CA PRO A 168 6.42 -11.73 -11.03
C PRO A 168 6.58 -10.43 -11.83
N PHE A 169 6.92 -9.35 -11.14
CA PHE A 169 6.84 -7.99 -11.66
C PHE A 169 8.16 -7.55 -12.30
N ILE A 170 9.31 -7.98 -11.76
CA ILE A 170 10.59 -7.77 -12.42
C ILE A 170 10.65 -8.51 -13.76
N PHE A 171 10.13 -9.74 -13.81
CA PHE A 171 10.00 -10.46 -15.07
C PHE A 171 9.03 -9.78 -16.02
N ARG A 172 7.88 -9.29 -15.56
CA ARG A 172 6.93 -8.55 -16.41
C ARG A 172 7.62 -7.39 -17.12
N GLY A 173 8.26 -6.50 -16.37
CA GLY A 173 8.98 -5.35 -16.92
C GLY A 173 10.11 -5.74 -17.88
N ALA A 174 10.92 -6.73 -17.50
CA ALA A 174 12.01 -7.23 -18.33
C ALA A 174 11.52 -7.84 -19.66
N LEU A 175 10.47 -8.66 -19.60
CA LEU A 175 9.90 -9.33 -20.77
C LEU A 175 9.19 -8.35 -21.70
N ASP A 176 8.52 -7.33 -21.17
CA ASP A 176 7.80 -6.35 -21.99
C ASP A 176 8.75 -5.55 -22.88
N VAL A 177 9.93 -5.21 -22.36
CA VAL A 177 10.96 -4.53 -23.16
C VAL A 177 11.93 -5.47 -23.88
N GLY A 178 11.73 -6.79 -23.80
CA GLY A 178 12.62 -7.78 -24.39
C GLY A 178 14.06 -7.67 -23.88
N ALA A 179 14.24 -7.46 -22.57
CA ALA A 179 15.55 -7.30 -21.96
C ALA A 179 16.41 -8.55 -22.17
N THR A 180 17.68 -8.35 -22.55
CA THR A 180 18.64 -9.46 -22.76
C THR A 180 19.15 -10.08 -21.46
N THR A 181 19.06 -9.34 -20.36
CA THR A 181 19.50 -9.75 -19.03
C THR A 181 18.70 -9.01 -17.95
N ILE A 182 18.88 -9.40 -16.69
CA ILE A 182 18.45 -8.62 -15.53
C ILE A 182 19.73 -8.10 -14.86
N ASN A 183 20.03 -6.82 -15.05
CA ASN A 183 21.21 -6.15 -14.52
C ASN A 183 20.94 -5.46 -13.17
N GLU A 184 21.94 -4.81 -12.61
CA GLU A 184 21.87 -4.20 -11.28
C GLU A 184 20.91 -3.00 -11.26
N GLU A 185 20.89 -2.20 -12.31
CA GLU A 185 20.01 -1.05 -12.48
C GLU A 185 18.54 -1.46 -12.39
N MET A 186 18.18 -2.59 -12.99
CA MET A 186 16.83 -3.15 -12.91
C MET A 186 16.47 -3.60 -11.49
N LYS A 187 17.41 -4.21 -10.75
CA LYS A 187 17.19 -4.64 -9.37
C LYS A 187 17.02 -3.44 -8.44
N LEU A 188 17.85 -2.41 -8.59
CA LEU A 188 17.72 -1.16 -7.84
C LEU A 188 16.40 -0.45 -8.13
N ALA A 189 16.00 -0.38 -9.40
CA ALA A 189 14.70 0.19 -9.79
C ALA A 189 13.53 -0.57 -9.16
N ALA A 190 13.60 -1.90 -9.09
CA ALA A 190 12.61 -2.72 -8.41
C ALA A 190 12.58 -2.44 -6.89
N ALA A 191 13.74 -2.37 -6.24
CA ALA A 191 13.84 -2.08 -4.80
C ALA A 191 13.23 -0.72 -4.46
N HIS A 192 13.57 0.33 -5.21
CA HIS A 192 12.97 1.65 -5.05
C HIS A 192 11.46 1.68 -5.35
N ALA A 193 10.99 0.91 -6.33
CA ALA A 193 9.56 0.84 -6.64
C ALA A 193 8.76 0.17 -5.51
N ILE A 194 9.28 -0.92 -4.93
CA ILE A 194 8.68 -1.59 -3.76
C ILE A 194 8.69 -0.66 -2.55
N ALA A 195 9.83 -0.01 -2.27
CA ALA A 195 9.96 0.91 -1.15
C ALA A 195 8.92 2.04 -1.23
N ARG A 196 8.82 2.71 -2.39
CA ARG A 196 7.83 3.77 -2.61
C ARG A 196 6.39 3.30 -2.50
N LEU A 197 6.06 2.08 -2.93
CA LEU A 197 4.70 1.57 -2.84
C LEU A 197 4.21 1.43 -1.39
N ALA A 198 5.10 1.17 -0.42
CA ALA A 198 4.74 1.10 1.00
C ALA A 198 4.20 2.44 1.56
N HIS A 199 4.50 3.57 0.89
CA HIS A 199 4.01 4.90 1.28
C HIS A 199 2.57 5.13 0.84
N ASP A 200 2.11 4.45 -0.22
CA ASP A 200 0.73 4.57 -0.68
C ASP A 200 -0.18 3.80 0.30
N PRO A 201 -1.28 4.40 0.80
CA PRO A 201 -2.20 3.70 1.70
C PRO A 201 -2.60 2.34 1.11
N GLY A 202 -2.42 1.26 1.88
CA GLY A 202 -2.73 -0.08 1.41
C GLY A 202 -4.19 -0.21 0.99
N LEU A 203 -4.44 -0.97 -0.08
CA LEU A 203 -5.79 -1.35 -0.51
C LEU A 203 -6.38 -2.45 0.38
N GLU A 204 -5.52 -3.23 1.04
CA GLU A 204 -5.88 -4.33 1.92
C GLU A 204 -5.59 -4.00 3.39
N VAL A 205 -6.38 -4.61 4.27
CA VAL A 205 -6.17 -4.53 5.71
C VAL A 205 -4.98 -5.45 6.07
N SER A 206 -4.10 -4.98 6.95
CA SER A 206 -2.99 -5.80 7.47
C SER A 206 -3.51 -7.08 8.15
N PRO A 207 -2.66 -8.12 8.36
CA PRO A 207 -3.06 -9.33 9.08
C PRO A 207 -3.67 -9.07 10.47
N SER A 208 -3.34 -7.92 11.08
CA SER A 208 -3.85 -7.47 12.39
C SER A 208 -5.17 -6.68 12.30
N GLY A 209 -5.77 -6.53 11.13
CA GLY A 209 -7.04 -5.82 10.97
C GLY A 209 -6.92 -4.29 10.92
N GLN A 210 -5.70 -3.73 10.93
CA GLN A 210 -5.47 -2.29 10.83
C GLN A 210 -5.20 -1.84 9.38
N PRO A 211 -5.54 -0.58 9.02
CA PRO A 211 -5.14 0.00 7.75
C PRO A 211 -3.62 -0.08 7.58
N ALA A 212 -3.17 -0.55 6.41
CA ALA A 212 -1.75 -0.56 6.05
C ALA A 212 -1.29 0.89 5.78
N VAL A 213 -0.89 1.58 6.84
CA VAL A 213 -0.31 2.92 6.83
C VAL A 213 1.19 2.79 7.02
N TYR A 214 1.97 3.50 6.20
CA TYR A 214 3.42 3.53 6.29
C TYR A 214 3.91 3.83 7.70
N GLY A 215 4.82 3.00 8.21
CA GLY A 215 5.33 3.11 9.58
C GLY A 215 6.18 1.91 9.99
N PRO A 216 6.63 1.82 11.26
CA PRO A 216 7.56 0.78 11.72
C PRO A 216 7.11 -0.67 11.49
N ASP A 217 5.79 -0.90 11.48
CA ASP A 217 5.18 -2.20 11.22
C ASP A 217 4.62 -2.31 9.78
N HIS A 218 4.89 -1.34 8.91
CA HIS A 218 4.53 -1.36 7.48
C HIS A 218 5.55 -0.59 6.62
N ILE A 219 6.76 -1.14 6.49
CA ILE A 219 7.84 -0.63 5.62
C ILE A 219 7.97 -1.39 4.30
N ILE A 220 7.21 -2.46 4.11
CA ILE A 220 7.15 -3.26 2.87
C ILE A 220 5.66 -3.46 2.54
N PRO A 221 5.23 -3.29 1.28
CA PRO A 221 3.85 -3.53 0.89
C PRO A 221 3.45 -5.00 1.09
N ASN A 222 2.14 -5.26 1.13
CA ASN A 222 1.61 -6.62 1.22
C ASN A 222 1.96 -7.42 -0.07
N PRO A 223 2.41 -8.69 0.03
CA PRO A 223 2.57 -9.64 -1.08
C PRO A 223 1.46 -9.67 -2.13
N PHE A 224 0.21 -9.43 -1.73
CA PHE A 224 -0.97 -9.48 -2.57
C PHE A 224 -1.44 -8.09 -3.06
N ASP A 225 -0.68 -7.03 -2.79
CA ASP A 225 -0.99 -5.69 -3.27
C ASP A 225 -0.96 -5.67 -4.81
N GLN A 226 -2.16 -5.56 -5.39
CA GLN A 226 -2.38 -5.54 -6.83
C GLN A 226 -1.63 -4.42 -7.56
N ARG A 227 -1.21 -3.36 -6.86
CA ARG A 227 -0.45 -2.24 -7.42
C ARG A 227 1.02 -2.58 -7.65
N LEU A 228 1.54 -3.70 -7.13
CA LEU A 228 2.94 -4.11 -7.31
C LEU A 228 3.34 -4.16 -8.78
N ILE A 229 2.53 -4.78 -9.64
CA ILE A 229 2.80 -4.83 -11.09
C ILE A 229 2.79 -3.43 -11.72
N LEU A 230 1.91 -2.55 -11.26
CA LEU A 230 1.74 -1.19 -11.79
C LEU A 230 2.91 -0.27 -11.43
N ARG A 231 3.66 -0.57 -10.38
CA ARG A 231 4.84 0.20 -9.94
C ARG A 231 6.15 -0.43 -10.39
N ILE A 232 6.31 -1.73 -10.19
CA ILE A 232 7.59 -2.43 -10.39
C ILE A 232 7.86 -2.67 -11.87
N ALA A 233 6.87 -3.17 -12.63
CA ALA A 233 7.11 -3.51 -14.03
C ALA A 233 7.49 -2.28 -14.88
N PRO A 234 6.85 -1.10 -14.73
CA PRO A 234 7.31 0.12 -15.40
C PRO A 234 8.69 0.59 -14.95
N ALA A 235 9.01 0.54 -13.65
CA ALA A 235 10.31 0.94 -13.14
C ALA A 235 11.44 0.08 -13.74
N VAL A 236 11.23 -1.24 -13.75
CA VAL A 236 12.17 -2.21 -14.33
C VAL A 236 12.31 -2.03 -15.84
N ALA A 237 11.21 -1.83 -16.56
CA ALA A 237 11.23 -1.55 -17.99
C ALA A 237 12.06 -0.29 -18.32
N ARG A 238 11.86 0.80 -17.57
CA ARG A 238 12.65 2.04 -17.71
C ARG A 238 14.14 1.79 -17.45
N ALA A 239 14.48 1.05 -16.41
CA ALA A 239 15.86 0.74 -16.07
C ALA A 239 16.54 -0.12 -17.15
N ALA A 240 15.83 -1.12 -17.69
CA ALA A 240 16.30 -1.95 -18.79
C ALA A 240 16.54 -1.14 -20.08
N MET A 241 15.68 -0.16 -20.37
CA MET A 241 15.85 0.77 -21.49
C MET A 241 17.05 1.70 -21.27
N ALA A 242 17.15 2.30 -20.08
CA ALA A 242 18.22 3.24 -19.75
C ALA A 242 19.61 2.59 -19.76
N SER A 243 19.70 1.33 -19.32
CA SER A 243 20.95 0.55 -19.32
C SER A 243 21.27 -0.11 -20.65
N GLY A 244 20.43 0.07 -21.68
CA GLY A 244 20.69 -0.42 -23.04
C GLY A 244 20.48 -1.93 -23.24
N VAL A 245 19.87 -2.63 -22.29
CA VAL A 245 19.61 -4.09 -22.40
C VAL A 245 18.26 -4.40 -23.04
N ALA A 246 17.38 -3.40 -23.21
CA ALA A 246 16.07 -3.54 -23.85
C ALA A 246 16.17 -3.66 -25.38
N LYS A 247 15.58 -4.71 -25.95
CA LYS A 247 15.46 -4.89 -27.41
C LYS A 247 14.16 -4.36 -28.02
N ARG A 248 13.16 -4.10 -27.19
CA ARG A 248 11.84 -3.59 -27.59
C ARG A 248 11.42 -2.45 -26.65
N PRO A 249 11.98 -1.24 -26.81
CA PRO A 249 11.67 -0.12 -25.93
C PRO A 249 10.19 0.25 -25.94
N ILE A 250 9.66 0.65 -24.79
CA ILE A 250 8.31 1.20 -24.66
C ILE A 250 8.38 2.71 -24.92
N LEU A 251 7.65 3.18 -25.94
CA LEU A 251 7.63 4.60 -26.31
C LEU A 251 6.58 5.38 -25.53
N ASP A 252 5.43 4.76 -25.29
CA ASP A 252 4.30 5.34 -24.56
C ASP A 252 4.08 4.56 -23.26
N PHE A 253 4.53 5.15 -22.16
CA PHE A 253 4.38 4.55 -20.84
C PHE A 253 2.97 4.67 -20.27
N ASP A 254 2.16 5.61 -20.75
CA ASP A 254 0.77 5.75 -20.31
C ASP A 254 -0.07 4.61 -20.91
N ALA A 255 0.10 4.34 -22.21
CA ALA A 255 -0.51 3.19 -22.88
C ALA A 255 -0.04 1.84 -22.30
N TYR A 256 1.23 1.76 -21.90
CA TYR A 256 1.76 0.57 -21.22
C TYR A 256 1.13 0.39 -19.83
N HIS A 257 1.04 1.47 -19.05
CA HIS A 257 0.40 1.45 -17.73
C HIS A 257 -1.07 1.03 -17.83
N ASP A 258 -1.80 1.56 -18.82
CA ASP A 258 -3.15 1.14 -19.17
C ASP A 258 -3.29 -0.35 -19.50
N THR A 259 -2.26 -0.92 -20.13
CA THR A 259 -2.23 -2.34 -20.46
C THR A 259 -2.06 -3.19 -19.20
N LEU A 260 -1.15 -2.79 -18.29
CA LEU A 260 -0.97 -3.45 -17.00
C LEU A 260 -2.23 -3.35 -16.13
N ASN A 261 -2.87 -2.17 -16.07
CA ASN A 261 -4.13 -1.97 -15.34
C ASN A 261 -5.22 -2.96 -15.77
N ARG A 262 -5.34 -3.22 -17.09
CA ARG A 262 -6.31 -4.19 -17.63
C ARG A 262 -6.02 -5.64 -17.22
N PHE A 263 -4.77 -6.01 -16.97
CA PHE A 263 -4.42 -7.35 -16.48
C PHE A 263 -4.84 -7.57 -15.02
N VAL A 264 -4.74 -6.51 -14.20
CA VAL A 264 -5.00 -6.56 -12.76
C VAL A 264 -6.49 -6.43 -12.47
N PHE A 265 -7.12 -5.41 -13.04
CA PHE A 265 -8.52 -5.11 -12.82
C PHE A 265 -9.31 -5.54 -14.06
N ARG A 266 -9.77 -6.80 -14.10
CA ARG A 266 -10.65 -7.28 -15.19
C ARG A 266 -11.95 -6.46 -15.28
N SER A 267 -12.39 -5.87 -14.16
CA SER A 267 -13.45 -4.84 -14.11
C SER A 267 -13.12 -3.60 -14.93
N GLY A 268 -11.84 -3.25 -15.05
CA GLY A 268 -11.35 -2.10 -15.80
C GLY A 268 -11.70 -2.15 -17.29
N LEU A 269 -11.81 -3.34 -17.91
CA LEU A 269 -12.24 -3.43 -19.32
C LEU A 269 -13.69 -2.97 -19.55
N VAL A 270 -14.57 -3.20 -18.57
CA VAL A 270 -15.98 -2.77 -18.64
C VAL A 270 -16.15 -1.33 -18.14
N MET A 271 -15.43 -0.97 -17.07
CA MET A 271 -15.57 0.33 -16.44
C MET A 271 -14.77 1.44 -17.14
N LYS A 272 -13.68 1.14 -17.86
CA LYS A 272 -12.84 2.17 -18.50
C LYS A 272 -13.61 3.09 -19.44
N PRO A 273 -14.42 2.61 -20.40
CA PRO A 273 -15.23 3.51 -21.24
C PRO A 273 -16.20 4.38 -20.44
N ILE A 274 -16.68 3.89 -19.29
CA ILE A 274 -17.59 4.63 -18.40
C ILE A 274 -16.82 5.72 -17.66
N ILE A 275 -15.64 5.39 -17.12
CA ILE A 275 -14.74 6.33 -16.42
C ILE A 275 -14.25 7.40 -17.38
N ASP A 276 -13.74 7.04 -18.56
CA ASP A 276 -13.24 7.98 -19.58
C ASP A 276 -14.34 8.98 -19.99
N ARG A 277 -15.60 8.52 -20.07
CA ARG A 277 -16.73 9.38 -20.36
C ARG A 277 -17.07 10.31 -19.19
N ALA A 278 -16.93 9.85 -17.95
CA ALA A 278 -17.23 10.64 -16.75
C ALA A 278 -16.14 11.67 -16.42
N GLN A 279 -14.87 11.33 -16.68
CA GLN A 279 -13.72 12.18 -16.41
C GLN A 279 -13.88 13.57 -17.04
N GLY A 280 -13.52 14.60 -16.27
CA GLY A 280 -13.57 15.98 -16.72
C GLY A 280 -14.98 16.60 -16.82
N GLN A 281 -16.07 15.84 -16.59
CA GLN A 281 -17.42 16.42 -16.58
C GLN A 281 -17.73 17.22 -15.31
N GLY A 282 -16.97 17.01 -14.22
CA GLY A 282 -17.13 17.76 -12.98
C GLY A 282 -18.45 17.52 -12.25
N LYS A 283 -19.09 16.36 -12.48
CA LYS A 283 -20.36 15.99 -11.83
C LYS A 283 -20.21 15.95 -10.32
N ARG A 284 -21.22 16.43 -9.59
CA ARG A 284 -21.29 16.43 -8.12
C ARG A 284 -21.98 15.15 -7.66
N ILE A 285 -21.26 14.29 -6.94
CA ILE A 285 -21.79 13.02 -6.44
C ILE A 285 -21.88 13.06 -4.92
N ILE A 286 -23.10 12.91 -4.39
CA ILE A 286 -23.34 12.90 -2.95
C ILE A 286 -23.33 11.48 -2.37
N PHE A 287 -22.60 11.27 -1.28
CA PHE A 287 -22.49 9.99 -0.59
C PHE A 287 -23.22 10.03 0.74
N SER A 288 -24.24 9.18 0.92
CA SER A 288 -25.01 9.13 2.16
C SER A 288 -24.23 8.55 3.34
N ASP A 289 -23.30 7.64 3.07
CA ASP A 289 -22.48 6.97 4.07
C ASP A 289 -21.10 7.66 4.21
N GLY A 290 -21.07 8.99 4.20
CA GLY A 290 -19.85 9.81 4.06
C GLY A 290 -18.79 9.58 5.13
N GLU A 291 -19.17 9.15 6.34
CA GLU A 291 -18.23 8.82 7.41
C GLU A 291 -17.53 7.46 7.19
N ASP A 292 -18.03 6.55 6.34
CA ASP A 292 -17.46 5.20 6.15
C ASP A 292 -16.08 5.21 5.47
N GLU A 293 -15.15 4.36 5.92
CA GLU A 293 -13.79 4.26 5.36
C GLU A 293 -13.80 4.03 3.84
N ARG A 294 -14.69 3.15 3.36
CA ARG A 294 -14.78 2.80 1.94
C ARG A 294 -15.20 4.00 1.10
N VAL A 295 -16.08 4.86 1.64
CA VAL A 295 -16.51 6.09 0.98
C VAL A 295 -15.40 7.12 0.96
N LEU A 296 -14.68 7.30 2.07
CA LEU A 296 -13.57 8.25 2.15
C LEU A 296 -12.45 7.88 1.16
N ARG A 297 -12.10 6.59 1.06
CA ARG A 297 -11.16 6.09 0.06
C ARG A 297 -11.66 6.31 -1.38
N ALA A 298 -12.94 6.00 -1.64
CA ALA A 298 -13.54 6.23 -2.95
C ALA A 298 -13.56 7.72 -3.34
N ALA A 299 -13.81 8.62 -2.38
CA ALA A 299 -13.77 10.06 -2.60
C ALA A 299 -12.37 10.54 -2.99
N GLN A 300 -11.31 10.00 -2.37
CA GLN A 300 -9.93 10.31 -2.76
C GLN A 300 -9.64 9.87 -4.20
N VAL A 301 -10.01 8.63 -4.57
CA VAL A 301 -9.82 8.12 -5.93
C VAL A 301 -10.59 8.97 -6.95
N LEU A 302 -11.84 9.34 -6.66
CA LEU A 302 -12.65 10.20 -7.54
C LEU A 302 -11.96 11.54 -7.83
N LEU A 303 -11.26 12.10 -6.85
CA LEU A 303 -10.53 13.36 -6.97
C LEU A 303 -9.21 13.19 -7.73
N GLU A 304 -8.42 12.18 -7.36
CA GLU A 304 -7.13 11.86 -8.00
C GLU A 304 -7.32 11.57 -9.51
N GLU A 305 -8.35 10.78 -9.84
CA GLU A 305 -8.68 10.41 -11.23
C GLU A 305 -9.55 11.43 -11.95
N ARG A 306 -9.90 12.56 -11.30
CA ARG A 306 -10.72 13.65 -11.86
C ARG A 306 -12.06 13.19 -12.46
N ILE A 307 -12.69 12.21 -11.81
CA ILE A 307 -13.97 11.63 -12.25
C ILE A 307 -15.14 12.53 -11.84
N ALA A 308 -15.18 12.97 -10.58
CA ALA A 308 -16.31 13.70 -10.02
C ALA A 308 -15.90 14.56 -8.82
N ARG A 309 -16.78 15.48 -8.41
CA ARG A 309 -16.67 16.26 -7.18
C ARG A 309 -17.50 15.59 -6.08
N PRO A 310 -16.89 15.02 -5.04
CA PRO A 310 -17.63 14.35 -3.98
C PRO A 310 -18.28 15.36 -3.03
N ILE A 311 -19.48 15.01 -2.56
CA ILE A 311 -20.19 15.65 -1.45
C ILE A 311 -20.42 14.57 -0.40
N LEU A 312 -19.94 14.76 0.82
CA LEU A 312 -20.01 13.76 1.88
C LEU A 312 -21.03 14.16 2.94
N ILE A 313 -21.98 13.27 3.22
CA ILE A 313 -22.89 13.45 4.35
C ILE A 313 -22.24 12.88 5.61
N GLY A 314 -21.99 13.74 6.60
CA GLY A 314 -21.33 13.34 7.83
C GLY A 314 -21.01 14.51 8.74
N ARG A 315 -20.65 14.20 9.98
CA ARG A 315 -20.24 15.20 10.97
C ARG A 315 -18.80 15.63 10.70
N PRO A 316 -18.50 16.93 10.62
CA PRO A 316 -17.15 17.43 10.31
C PRO A 316 -16.04 16.82 11.17
N THR A 317 -16.23 16.78 12.49
CA THR A 317 -15.26 16.24 13.44
C THR A 317 -14.98 14.74 13.24
N VAL A 318 -16.00 13.97 12.85
CA VAL A 318 -15.85 12.54 12.58
C VAL A 318 -15.16 12.31 11.25
N LEU A 319 -15.48 13.09 10.22
CA LEU A 319 -14.82 13.03 8.92
C LEU A 319 -13.33 13.34 9.06
N GLU A 320 -12.97 14.44 9.73
CA GLU A 320 -11.57 14.83 9.96
C GLU A 320 -10.78 13.76 10.72
N SER A 321 -11.33 13.27 11.84
CA SER A 321 -10.69 12.21 12.63
C SER A 321 -10.48 10.92 11.82
N ARG A 322 -11.44 10.54 10.98
CA ARG A 322 -11.32 9.33 10.14
C ARG A 322 -10.34 9.53 9.00
N ILE A 323 -10.33 10.69 8.36
CA ILE A 323 -9.35 11.03 7.31
C ILE A 323 -7.93 10.92 7.87
N GLU A 324 -7.67 11.50 9.04
CA GLU A 324 -6.37 11.40 9.71
C GLU A 324 -6.03 9.94 10.07
N ARG A 325 -6.95 9.23 10.73
CA ARG A 325 -6.78 7.84 11.12
C ARG A 325 -6.45 6.91 9.95
N PHE A 326 -7.04 7.16 8.78
CA PHE A 326 -6.85 6.34 7.58
C PHE A 326 -5.70 6.84 6.69
N GLY A 327 -5.00 7.91 7.09
CA GLY A 327 -3.89 8.48 6.32
C GLY A 327 -4.30 9.02 4.96
N LEU A 328 -5.53 9.55 4.84
CA LEU A 328 -6.06 10.07 3.58
C LEU A 328 -5.66 11.54 3.39
N ASN A 329 -5.37 11.92 2.15
CA ASN A 329 -4.99 13.30 1.81
C ASN A 329 -6.23 14.10 1.36
N LEU A 330 -7.21 14.23 2.25
CA LEU A 330 -8.47 14.91 2.00
C LEU A 330 -8.69 16.06 2.99
N LYS A 331 -9.25 17.17 2.53
CA LYS A 331 -9.63 18.31 3.36
C LYS A 331 -11.06 18.77 3.06
N PRO A 332 -11.96 18.78 4.07
CA PRO A 332 -13.29 19.36 3.93
C PRO A 332 -13.23 20.81 3.40
N GLY A 333 -14.15 21.17 2.51
CA GLY A 333 -14.28 22.52 1.93
C GLY A 333 -13.25 22.86 0.84
N ARG A 334 -12.10 22.16 0.80
CA ARG A 334 -11.13 22.25 -0.31
C ARG A 334 -11.38 21.16 -1.36
N ASP A 335 -11.40 19.92 -0.90
CA ASP A 335 -11.42 18.74 -1.78
C ASP A 335 -12.84 18.21 -2.00
N PHE A 336 -13.71 18.38 -0.99
CA PHE A 336 -15.09 17.90 -1.03
C PHE A 336 -16.01 18.80 -0.21
N GLU A 337 -17.29 18.83 -0.58
CA GLU A 337 -18.31 19.54 0.18
C GLU A 337 -18.87 18.63 1.29
N VAL A 338 -19.25 19.22 2.42
CA VAL A 338 -19.88 18.51 3.54
C VAL A 338 -21.36 18.88 3.62
N VAL A 339 -22.22 17.88 3.77
CA VAL A 339 -23.59 18.07 4.27
C VAL A 339 -23.62 17.58 5.70
N ASN A 340 -23.73 18.50 6.65
CA ASN A 340 -23.67 18.16 8.07
C ASN A 340 -25.08 17.82 8.60
N PRO A 341 -25.39 16.57 9.00
CA PRO A 341 -26.71 16.24 9.51
C PRO A 341 -27.12 17.00 10.78
N GLU A 342 -26.15 17.51 11.55
CA GLU A 342 -26.40 18.19 12.82
C GLU A 342 -26.61 19.70 12.67
N ASP A 343 -25.93 20.33 11.71
CA ASP A 343 -25.94 21.77 11.50
C ASP A 343 -25.57 22.12 10.05
N ASP A 344 -26.58 22.13 9.17
CA ASP A 344 -26.42 22.50 7.75
C ASP A 344 -27.36 23.66 7.38
N PRO A 345 -26.86 24.68 6.66
CA PRO A 345 -27.67 25.83 6.27
C PRO A 345 -28.88 25.46 5.40
N ARG A 346 -28.82 24.33 4.67
CA ARG A 346 -29.91 23.84 3.80
C ARG A 346 -30.99 23.08 4.57
N TYR A 347 -30.81 22.82 5.87
CA TYR A 347 -31.70 21.95 6.64
C TYR A 347 -33.18 22.37 6.59
N ARG A 348 -33.47 23.67 6.81
CA ARG A 348 -34.85 24.19 6.82
C ARG A 348 -35.56 23.99 5.48
N ASP A 349 -34.80 24.20 4.42
CA ASP A 349 -35.21 24.04 3.04
C ASP A 349 -35.48 22.57 2.69
N TYR A 350 -34.61 21.67 3.16
CA TYR A 350 -34.76 20.22 2.99
C TYR A 350 -35.99 19.69 3.72
N VAL A 351 -36.23 20.13 4.96
CA VAL A 351 -37.43 19.75 5.73
C VAL A 351 -38.70 20.22 5.03
N THR A 352 -38.72 21.47 4.57
CA THR A 352 -39.89 22.05 3.89
C THR A 352 -40.21 21.28 2.61
N LEU A 353 -39.18 21.03 1.78
CA LEU A 353 -39.33 20.25 0.56
C LEU A 353 -39.79 18.83 0.85
N PHE A 354 -39.14 18.12 1.78
CA PHE A 354 -39.51 16.75 2.13
C PHE A 354 -40.97 16.67 2.56
N HIS A 355 -41.41 17.54 3.48
CA HIS A 355 -42.79 17.58 3.94
C HIS A 355 -43.77 17.87 2.79
N SER A 356 -43.41 18.74 1.83
CA SER A 356 -44.27 18.99 0.66
C SER A 356 -44.48 17.75 -0.22
N LEU A 357 -43.52 16.81 -0.23
CA LEU A 357 -43.56 15.58 -1.01
C LEU A 357 -44.35 14.48 -0.29
N VAL A 358 -44.14 14.30 1.01
CA VAL A 358 -44.70 13.17 1.78
C VAL A 358 -45.82 13.54 2.75
N GLY A 359 -46.18 14.82 2.86
CA GLY A 359 -47.20 15.27 3.81
C GLY A 359 -48.58 14.67 3.56
N ARG A 360 -48.91 14.38 2.28
CA ARG A 360 -50.15 13.69 1.90
C ARG A 360 -50.19 12.21 2.31
N ASP A 361 -49.02 11.62 2.57
CA ASP A 361 -48.87 10.25 3.06
C ASP A 361 -48.88 10.18 4.60
N GLY A 362 -49.28 11.28 5.27
CA GLY A 362 -49.47 11.34 6.72
C GLY A 362 -48.23 11.74 7.52
N VAL A 363 -47.14 12.17 6.87
CA VAL A 363 -45.92 12.61 7.56
C VAL A 363 -46.11 14.01 8.13
N THR A 364 -46.05 14.16 9.45
CA THR A 364 -46.17 15.47 10.12
C THR A 364 -44.88 16.30 9.98
N PRO A 365 -44.94 17.64 10.15
CA PRO A 365 -43.74 18.50 10.11
C PRO A 365 -42.63 18.09 11.10
N ASP A 366 -43.00 17.64 12.31
CA ASP A 366 -42.02 17.13 13.31
C ASP A 366 -41.38 15.82 12.88
N THR A 367 -42.16 14.94 12.26
CA THR A 367 -41.64 13.69 11.70
C THR A 367 -40.69 13.97 10.55
N ALA A 368 -41.05 14.92 9.67
CA ALA A 368 -40.20 15.36 8.58
C ALA A 368 -38.86 15.94 9.09
N ARG A 369 -38.89 16.80 10.12
CA ARG A 369 -37.68 17.31 10.80
C ARG A 369 -36.78 16.18 11.29
N THR A 370 -37.37 15.17 11.94
CA THR A 370 -36.64 14.03 12.50
C THR A 370 -36.01 13.17 11.41
N ILE A 371 -36.75 12.86 10.34
CA ILE A 371 -36.26 12.06 9.22
C ILE A 371 -35.11 12.77 8.52
N VAL A 372 -35.26 14.05 8.16
CA VAL A 372 -34.21 14.81 7.47
C VAL A 372 -32.95 14.96 8.34
N ARG A 373 -33.06 14.91 9.68
CA ARG A 373 -31.90 14.96 10.57
C ARG A 373 -31.16 13.62 10.72
N THR A 374 -31.87 12.50 10.55
CA THR A 374 -31.36 11.17 10.94
C THR A 374 -31.17 10.21 9.77
N ASN A 375 -31.79 10.47 8.63
CA ASN A 375 -31.74 9.60 7.46
C ASN A 375 -30.87 10.20 6.36
N THR A 376 -29.61 9.80 6.31
CA THR A 376 -28.63 10.30 5.34
C THR A 376 -29.02 9.98 3.89
N THR A 377 -29.72 8.88 3.64
CA THR A 377 -30.27 8.56 2.31
C THR A 377 -31.32 9.58 1.89
N THR A 378 -32.20 9.99 2.80
CA THR A 378 -33.18 11.05 2.52
C THR A 378 -32.51 12.40 2.28
N ILE A 379 -31.49 12.75 3.07
CA ILE A 379 -30.70 13.98 2.84
C ILE A 379 -30.06 13.96 1.44
N ALA A 380 -29.43 12.85 1.05
CA ALA A 380 -28.83 12.69 -0.26
C ALA A 380 -29.85 12.82 -1.41
N ALA A 381 -31.03 12.19 -1.26
CA ALA A 381 -32.09 12.28 -2.25
C ALA A 381 -32.65 13.70 -2.37
N LEU A 382 -32.77 14.44 -1.26
CA LEU A 382 -33.20 15.84 -1.28
C LEU A 382 -32.19 16.75 -1.97
N ALA A 383 -30.89 16.52 -1.73
CA ALA A 383 -29.83 17.25 -2.43
C ALA A 383 -29.90 17.05 -3.94
N VAL A 384 -30.15 15.81 -4.40
CA VAL A 384 -30.35 15.53 -5.84
C VAL A 384 -31.62 16.18 -6.36
N LYS A 385 -32.74 16.10 -5.63
CA LYS A 385 -34.03 16.70 -6.04
C LYS A 385 -33.94 18.21 -6.22
N ARG A 386 -33.10 18.88 -5.43
CA ARG A 386 -32.87 20.33 -5.47
C ARG A 386 -31.80 20.77 -6.47
N GLY A 387 -31.05 19.82 -7.04
CA GLY A 387 -29.90 20.14 -7.90
C GLY A 387 -28.65 20.57 -7.13
N ASP A 388 -28.60 20.33 -5.81
CA ASP A 388 -27.39 20.52 -5.00
C ASP A 388 -26.36 19.42 -5.31
N ALA A 389 -26.82 18.25 -5.73
CA ALA A 389 -26.00 17.16 -6.27
C ALA A 389 -26.57 16.64 -7.61
N ASP A 390 -25.73 16.05 -8.45
CA ASP A 390 -26.15 15.52 -9.76
C ASP A 390 -26.49 14.02 -9.69
N ALA A 391 -25.89 13.29 -8.75
CA ALA A 391 -26.16 11.88 -8.49
C ALA A 391 -25.89 11.54 -7.02
N MET A 392 -26.49 10.46 -6.51
CA MET A 392 -26.27 9.97 -5.14
C MET A 392 -25.80 8.52 -5.10
N LEU A 393 -25.01 8.19 -4.08
CA LEU A 393 -24.61 6.84 -3.71
C LEU A 393 -24.96 6.57 -2.25
N CYS A 394 -25.57 5.41 -2.00
CA CYS A 394 -25.99 4.98 -0.67
C CYS A 394 -26.01 3.46 -0.54
N GLY A 395 -26.08 2.97 0.69
CA GLY A 395 -26.44 1.57 0.96
C GLY A 395 -25.32 0.73 1.54
N LEU A 396 -24.26 1.35 2.05
CA LEU A 396 -23.26 0.61 2.83
C LEU A 396 -23.81 0.16 4.19
N GLN A 397 -24.82 0.86 4.70
CA GLN A 397 -25.53 0.53 5.92
C GLN A 397 -27.02 0.34 5.66
N GLY A 398 -27.64 -0.66 6.29
CA GLY A 398 -29.08 -0.90 6.20
C GLY A 398 -29.50 -1.78 5.01
N ARG A 399 -30.83 -1.99 4.88
CA ARG A 399 -31.40 -2.89 3.87
C ARG A 399 -31.72 -2.15 2.58
N TYR A 400 -31.45 -2.78 1.44
CA TYR A 400 -31.76 -2.26 0.10
C TYR A 400 -33.19 -1.69 -0.02
N ILE A 401 -34.20 -2.45 0.42
CA ILE A 401 -35.61 -2.04 0.29
C ILE A 401 -35.94 -0.75 1.05
N LYS A 402 -35.24 -0.48 2.16
CA LYS A 402 -35.41 0.75 2.93
C LYS A 402 -34.91 1.95 2.13
N HIS A 403 -33.71 1.84 1.55
CA HIS A 403 -33.13 2.89 0.72
C HIS A 403 -33.98 3.18 -0.51
N VAL A 404 -34.43 2.15 -1.21
CA VAL A 404 -35.34 2.30 -2.37
C VAL A 404 -36.59 3.07 -1.99
N ARG A 405 -37.22 2.74 -0.87
CA ARG A 405 -38.43 3.43 -0.39
C ARG A 405 -38.13 4.91 -0.09
N ASP A 406 -37.04 5.18 0.62
CA ASP A 406 -36.67 6.54 1.04
C ASP A 406 -36.23 7.41 -0.16
N ILE A 407 -35.62 6.81 -1.19
CA ILE A 407 -35.32 7.48 -2.46
C ILE A 407 -36.60 7.76 -3.25
N ARG A 408 -37.49 6.76 -3.35
CA ARG A 408 -38.75 6.87 -4.10
C ARG A 408 -39.69 7.93 -3.52
N SER A 409 -39.69 8.13 -2.21
CA SER A 409 -40.50 9.18 -1.57
C SER A 409 -40.02 10.60 -1.88
N VAL A 410 -38.77 10.76 -2.36
CA VAL A 410 -38.18 12.07 -2.66
C VAL A 410 -38.02 12.30 -4.17
N LEU A 411 -37.33 11.40 -4.87
CA LEU A 411 -37.05 11.53 -6.29
C LEU A 411 -38.26 11.14 -7.15
N GLY A 412 -39.03 10.15 -6.70
CA GLY A 412 -40.13 9.56 -7.45
C GLY A 412 -39.66 8.61 -8.56
N LEU A 413 -40.55 8.31 -9.49
CA LEU A 413 -40.26 7.57 -10.72
C LEU A 413 -40.43 8.49 -11.92
N GLN A 414 -39.75 8.18 -13.03
CA GLN A 414 -39.96 8.86 -14.29
C GLN A 414 -41.35 8.52 -14.86
N ASP A 415 -41.94 9.44 -15.64
CA ASP A 415 -43.24 9.22 -16.30
C ASP A 415 -43.25 7.92 -17.12
N GLY A 416 -44.30 7.12 -16.93
CA GLY A 416 -44.45 5.81 -17.58
C GLY A 416 -43.70 4.66 -16.91
N VAL A 417 -42.83 4.92 -15.93
CA VAL A 417 -42.11 3.90 -15.17
C VAL A 417 -42.92 3.47 -13.95
N LYS A 418 -43.09 2.15 -13.77
CA LYS A 418 -43.91 1.58 -12.69
C LYS A 418 -43.12 1.08 -11.49
N ASP A 419 -41.86 0.71 -11.69
CA ASP A 419 -41.02 0.16 -10.65
C ASP A 419 -39.53 0.44 -10.89
N VAL A 420 -38.71 0.22 -9.86
CA VAL A 420 -37.25 0.28 -9.95
C VAL A 420 -36.66 -1.12 -10.12
N SER A 421 -35.55 -1.22 -10.83
CA SER A 421 -34.79 -2.48 -10.96
C SER A 421 -33.34 -2.25 -10.58
N ALA A 422 -32.72 -3.27 -9.99
CA ALA A 422 -31.29 -3.28 -9.73
C ALA A 422 -30.58 -4.05 -10.84
N LEU A 423 -29.39 -3.60 -11.22
CA LEU A 423 -28.50 -4.28 -12.15
C LEU A 423 -27.25 -4.71 -11.39
N SER A 424 -26.90 -5.99 -11.44
CA SER A 424 -25.66 -6.51 -10.88
C SER A 424 -24.71 -6.92 -12.00
N MET A 425 -23.48 -6.41 -11.97
CA MET A 425 -22.43 -6.84 -12.90
C MET A 425 -21.58 -7.94 -12.25
N LEU A 426 -21.55 -9.12 -12.85
CA LEU A 426 -20.69 -10.23 -12.47
C LEU A 426 -19.54 -10.38 -13.47
N ILE A 427 -18.31 -10.34 -12.98
CA ILE A 427 -17.11 -10.51 -13.81
C ILE A 427 -16.60 -11.93 -13.65
N MET A 428 -16.77 -12.74 -14.69
CA MET A 428 -16.36 -14.14 -14.72
C MET A 428 -15.19 -14.31 -15.71
N PRO A 429 -14.43 -15.43 -15.65
CA PRO A 429 -13.41 -15.74 -16.65
C PRO A 429 -13.94 -15.76 -18.10
N ARG A 430 -15.25 -16.02 -18.27
CA ARG A 430 -15.94 -16.03 -19.58
C ARG A 430 -16.41 -14.64 -20.06
N GLY A 431 -16.28 -13.60 -19.24
CA GLY A 431 -16.73 -12.25 -19.56
C GLY A 431 -17.59 -11.62 -18.46
N ALA A 432 -18.10 -10.42 -18.74
CA ALA A 432 -19.01 -9.70 -17.86
C ALA A 432 -20.47 -10.06 -18.15
N PHE A 433 -21.21 -10.38 -17.09
CA PHE A 433 -22.65 -10.66 -17.12
C PHE A 433 -23.38 -9.57 -16.36
N PHE A 434 -24.49 -9.10 -16.92
CA PHE A 434 -25.38 -8.14 -16.27
C PHE A 434 -26.68 -8.87 -15.92
N LEU A 435 -27.01 -8.90 -14.63
CA LEU A 435 -28.18 -9.58 -14.06
C LEU A 435 -29.17 -8.58 -13.47
#